data_AF-A0A2M7XKQ2-F1
#
_entry.id   AF-A0A2M7XKQ2-F1
#
_cell.length_a   1.000
_cell.length_b   1.000
_cell.length_c   1.000
_cell.angle_alpha   90.00
_cell.angle_beta   90.00
_cell.angle_gamma   90.00
#
_symmetry.space_group_name_H-M   'P 1'
#
loop_
_entity.id
_entity.type
_entity.pdbx_description
1 polymer ?
#
loop_
_entity_poly.entity_id
_entity_poly.type
_entity_poly.pdbx_seq_one_letter_code
_entity_poly.pdbx_strand_id
1 'polypeptide(L)' 'MADKKKSFIKDLKDKSVKELVQTRTKLKQELHGLKMKHAIKGLKQIHQIKQTRKDVARVNTLLTSKIKEKYGNSMK' A
#
# COMPACT_ATOMS: atom_id res chain seq x y z
N MET A 1 13.60 13.70 -6.48
CA MET A 1 12.65 12.97 -5.60
C MET A 1 11.95 11.81 -6.33
N ALA A 2 12.64 11.07 -7.21
CA ALA A 2 12.04 9.95 -7.95
C ALA A 2 12.39 8.56 -7.35
N ASP A 3 13.39 8.53 -6.46
CA ASP A 3 14.12 7.31 -6.11
C ASP A 3 13.46 6.51 -4.98
N LYS A 4 12.82 7.18 -4.03
CA LYS A 4 12.10 6.53 -2.91
C LYS A 4 10.97 5.60 -3.35
N LYS A 5 10.33 5.90 -4.48
CA LYS A 5 9.16 5.15 -4.97
C LYS A 5 9.56 3.85 -5.64
N LYS A 6 10.70 3.85 -6.34
CA LYS A 6 11.23 2.67 -7.06
C LYS A 6 11.88 1.69 -6.08
N SER A 7 12.56 2.19 -5.03
CA SER A 7 13.06 1.33 -3.94
C SER A 7 11.88 0.67 -3.22
N PHE A 8 10.85 1.44 -2.83
CA PHE A 8 9.71 0.90 -2.10
C PHE A 8 9.01 -0.28 -2.81
N ILE A 9 8.89 -0.22 -4.14
CA ILE A 9 8.30 -1.33 -4.91
C ILE A 9 9.22 -2.55 -4.94
N LYS A 10 10.55 -2.35 -5.06
CA LYS A 10 11.53 -3.46 -4.98
C LYS A 10 11.49 -4.10 -3.59
N ASP A 11 11.53 -3.30 -2.53
CA ASP A 11 11.51 -3.75 -1.14
C ASP A 11 10.22 -4.50 -0.77
N LEU A 12 9.10 -4.20 -1.44
CA LEU A 12 7.85 -4.94 -1.27
C LEU A 12 7.84 -6.27 -2.05
N LYS A 13 8.61 -6.39 -3.12
CA LYS A 13 8.66 -7.61 -3.92
C LYS A 13 9.35 -8.75 -3.17
N ASP A 14 10.37 -8.42 -2.39
CA ASP A 14 11.17 -9.38 -1.61
C ASP A 14 10.44 -9.87 -0.33
N LYS A 15 9.44 -9.11 0.14
CA LYS A 15 8.66 -9.45 1.34
C LYS A 15 7.74 -10.64 1.16
N SER A 16 7.51 -11.39 2.24
CA SER A 16 6.57 -12.51 2.25
C SER A 16 5.11 -12.03 2.18
N VAL A 17 4.19 -12.90 1.76
CA VAL A 17 2.74 -12.62 1.70
C VAL A 17 2.22 -12.10 3.06
N LYS A 18 2.69 -12.70 4.16
CA LYS A 18 2.32 -12.29 5.53
C LYS A 18 2.75 -10.86 5.85
N GLU A 19 3.96 -10.49 5.46
CA GLU A 19 4.53 -9.14 5.67
C GLU A 19 3.85 -8.09 4.77
N LEU A 20 3.48 -8.47 3.54
CA LEU A 20 2.68 -7.63 2.65
C LEU A 20 1.31 -7.32 3.25
N VAL A 21 0.64 -8.33 3.85
CA VAL A 21 -0.63 -8.13 4.55
C VAL A 21 -0.45 -7.21 5.77
N GLN A 22 0.59 -7.39 6.57
CA GLN A 22 0.88 -6.50 7.69
C GLN A 22 1.14 -5.06 7.22
N THR A 23 1.94 -4.89 6.17
CA THR A 23 2.23 -3.58 5.57
C THR A 23 0.95 -2.91 5.06
N ARG A 24 0.07 -3.67 4.40
CA ARG A 24 -1.25 -3.19 3.95
C ARG A 24 -2.09 -2.68 5.13
N THR A 25 -2.15 -3.42 6.23
CA THR A 25 -2.94 -3.04 7.41
C THR A 25 -2.40 -1.76 8.04
N LYS A 26 -1.08 -1.66 8.20
CA LYS A 26 -0.41 -0.45 8.73
C LYS A 26 -0.70 0.77 7.86
N LEU A 27 -0.55 0.66 6.54
CA LEU A 27 -0.85 1.77 5.61
C LEU A 27 -2.33 2.15 5.61
N LYS A 28 -3.25 1.19 5.81
CA LYS A 28 -4.68 1.49 5.95
C LYS A 28 -5.00 2.26 7.23
N GLN A 29 -4.39 1.90 8.34
CA GLN A 29 -4.54 2.62 9.62
C GLN A 29 -4.02 4.05 9.49
N GLU A 30 -2.85 4.22 8.87
CA GLU A 30 -2.27 5.54 8.60
C GLU A 30 -3.18 6.39 7.69
N LEU A 31 -3.72 5.80 6.63
CA LEU A 31 -4.70 6.46 5.76
C LEU A 31 -5.95 6.88 6.52
N HIS A 32 -6.47 6.04 7.42
CA HIS A 32 -7.62 6.38 8.26
C HIS A 32 -7.30 7.57 9.17
N GLY A 33 -6.16 7.54 9.85
CA GLY A 33 -5.70 8.66 10.67
C GLY A 33 -5.53 9.96 9.88
N LEU A 34 -4.98 9.90 8.66
CA LEU A 34 -4.84 11.07 7.79
C LEU A 34 -6.20 11.61 7.33
N LYS A 35 -7.17 10.73 7.01
CA LYS A 35 -8.55 11.14 6.68
C LYS A 35 -9.25 11.80 7.86
N MET A 36 -9.11 11.24 9.06
CA MET A 36 -9.67 11.82 10.29
C MET A 36 -9.07 13.19 10.56
N LYS A 37 -7.73 13.33 10.48
CA LYS A 37 -7.05 14.62 10.64
C LYS A 37 -7.47 15.64 9.58
N HIS A 38 -7.71 15.21 8.34
CA HIS A 38 -8.21 16.07 7.28
C HIS A 38 -9.62 16.57 7.56
N ALA A 39 -10.52 15.69 8.01
CA ALA A 39 -11.89 16.05 8.35
C ALA A 39 -11.99 17.00 9.54
N ILE A 40 -11.16 16.81 10.58
CA ILE A 40 -11.26 17.58 11.83
C ILE A 40 -10.53 18.92 11.77
N LYS A 41 -9.34 18.99 11.13
CA LYS A 41 -8.46 20.17 11.20
C LYS A 41 -8.11 20.79 9.84
N GLY A 42 -8.76 20.40 8.74
CA GLY A 42 -8.49 20.98 7.42
C GLY A 42 -7.01 20.80 6.99
N LEU A 43 -6.46 19.61 7.23
CA LEU A 43 -5.01 19.35 7.20
C LEU A 43 -4.29 19.79 5.91
N LYS A 44 -3.13 20.46 6.06
CA LYS A 44 -2.17 20.88 5.00
C LYS A 44 -1.60 19.74 4.12
N GLN A 45 -1.72 18.47 4.52
CA GLN A 45 -0.99 17.35 3.89
C GLN A 45 -1.86 16.44 3.01
N ILE A 46 -2.76 17.01 2.20
CA ILE A 46 -3.66 16.27 1.28
C ILE A 46 -2.87 15.36 0.31
N HIS A 47 -1.67 15.78 -0.09
CA HIS A 47 -0.80 15.00 -0.97
C HIS A 47 -0.42 13.63 -0.37
N GLN A 48 -0.27 13.55 0.96
CA GLN A 48 0.05 12.30 1.66
C GLN A 48 -1.10 11.31 1.57
N ILE A 49 -2.36 11.76 1.70
CA ILE A 49 -3.55 10.91 1.51
C ILE A 49 -3.53 10.26 0.12
N LYS A 50 -3.23 11.03 -0.92
CA LYS A 50 -3.11 10.51 -2.30
C LYS A 50 -1.94 9.53 -2.43
N GLN A 51 -0.81 9.79 -1.77
CA GLN A 51 0.37 8.93 -1.81
C GLN A 51 0.12 7.60 -1.08
N THR A 52 -0.33 7.63 0.18
CA THR A 52 -0.65 6.45 0.99
C THR A 52 -1.72 5.58 0.31
N ARG A 53 -2.73 6.18 -0.35
CA ARG A 53 -3.70 5.44 -1.18
C ARG A 53 -3.02 4.66 -2.31
N LYS A 54 -2.09 5.28 -3.03
CA LYS A 54 -1.33 4.62 -4.11
C LYS A 54 -0.43 3.52 -3.56
N ASP A 55 0.14 3.70 -2.37
CA ASP A 55 0.99 2.70 -1.73
C ASP A 55 0.18 1.45 -1.34
N VAL A 56 -1.02 1.63 -0.75
CA VAL A 56 -1.96 0.52 -0.48
C VAL A 56 -2.33 -0.23 -1.77
N ALA A 57 -2.60 0.50 -2.86
CA ALA A 57 -2.92 -0.12 -4.14
C ALA A 57 -1.76 -0.97 -4.67
N ARG A 58 -0.52 -0.48 -4.60
CA ARG A 58 0.67 -1.26 -5.02
C ARG A 58 0.85 -2.53 -4.21
N VAL A 59 0.68 -2.46 -2.90
CA VAL A 59 0.75 -3.65 -2.02
C VAL A 59 -0.33 -4.66 -2.40
N ASN A 60 -1.56 -4.21 -2.67
CA ASN A 60 -2.62 -5.10 -3.14
C ASN A 60 -2.27 -5.75 -4.48
N THR A 61 -1.75 -4.98 -5.45
CA THR A 61 -1.31 -5.54 -6.74
C THR A 61 -0.23 -6.60 -6.57
N LEU A 62 0.77 -6.37 -5.73
CA LEU A 62 1.81 -7.35 -5.44
C LEU A 62 1.27 -8.60 -4.75
N LEU A 63 0.33 -8.44 -3.81
CA LEU A 63 -0.38 -9.56 -3.21
C LEU A 63 -1.12 -10.38 -4.26
N THR A 64 -1.88 -9.72 -5.15
CA THR A 64 -2.58 -10.40 -6.24
C THR A 64 -1.62 -11.10 -7.19
N SER A 65 -0.48 -10.47 -7.55
CA SER A 65 0.55 -11.11 -8.38
C SER A 65 1.12 -12.36 -7.71
N LYS A 66 1.47 -12.29 -6.41
CA LYS A 66 1.98 -13.45 -5.65
C LYS A 66 0.94 -14.55 -5.49
N ILE A 67 -0.33 -14.20 -5.29
CA ILE A 67 -1.44 -15.18 -5.23
C ILE A 67 -1.62 -15.82 -6.60
N LYS A 68 -1.59 -15.04 -7.69
CA LYS A 68 -1.72 -15.57 -9.05
C LYS A 68 -0.55 -16.48 -9.43
N GLU A 69 0.66 -16.15 -9.00
CA GLU A 69 1.87 -16.98 -9.17
C GLU A 69 1.74 -18.30 -8.38
N LYS A 70 1.28 -18.24 -7.12
CA LYS A 70 1.19 -19.41 -6.24
C LYS A 70 0.00 -20.34 -6.54
N TYR A 71 -1.13 -19.80 -7.01
CA TYR A 71 -2.39 -20.53 -7.20
C TYR A 71 -2.89 -20.57 -8.64
N GLY A 72 -2.08 -20.10 -9.61
CA GLY A 72 -2.22 -20.31 -11.05
C GLY A 72 -3.66 -20.26 -11.60
N ASN A 73 -4.18 -19.07 -11.88
CA ASN A 73 -5.40 -18.79 -12.68
C ASN A 73 -6.68 -19.65 -12.41
N SER A 74 -6.74 -20.37 -11.29
CA SER A 74 -7.85 -21.26 -10.89
C SER A 74 -9.04 -20.54 -10.26
N MET A 75 -9.01 -19.20 -10.25
CA MET A 75 -9.94 -18.35 -9.51
C MET A 75 -10.74 -17.46 -10.47
N LYS A 76 -11.19 -18.05 -11.59
CA LYS A 76 -12.21 -17.48 -12.47
C LYS A 76 -13.55 -18.12 -12.15
#